data_AF-A0A239E172-F1
#
_entry.id   AF-A0A239E172-F1
#
_cell.length_a   1.000
_cell.length_b   1.000
_cell.length_c   1.000
_cell.angle_alpha   90.00
_cell.angle_beta   90.00
_cell.angle_gamma   90.00
#
_symmetry.space_group_name_H-M   'P 1'
#
loop_
_entity.id
_entity.type
_entity.pdbx_description
1 polymer ?
#
loop_
_entity_poly.entity_id
_entity_poly.type
_entity_poly.pdbx_seq_one_letter_code
_entity_poly.pdbx_strand_id
1 'polypeptide(L)'
;MKWLQRAIAQRHSDEGIALPSVILLIVVVGMLAITVMGVILAQVTPTIFSQKNSRTVTAAEAGIAAALGEIRAAVAPDPVNGEILGNSRALPCSAAGTVTGSGGDLKYQVNIRYYKIDPTNMDEAWRNNNKMSCFTQGTITGVPVTPSYALITSAGTDAQLPERVGHSANRTMQTIYRFDVSNYNISGGIIFAYGTAFCLVADEAKEGSAIRYVAANHCQEDTDLNMWSWLEDYRLHLSSTDVAGDPLCISGQPSGNNTVEAKLQRCQADGVAGDALGQYFSWESGARFKGQNAANTARSEKCLHAKRTGDADKTIREGDPLLVTPCGDGEAVEWRSFKPDARLGAGGASYATGQIVSAQEFGRCFDVYEEHVYTDSGKDSDGYVRDYNLLYTCKQDPSGTTGVFWNHKWIYTEPPKNIEGVYAGEISNQNIYVNSPRGKVCLLSPAGTGNGLTVGFEIPYAERNSYSSGRNCNDARAKWTRRADTGDSSTSWTFVDYRGRCMSIGRKVPKNNYAWSAPAVAACDGSNSQKWNAPREMRGAGVDAYREPATSLVTSGG
;
A
#
# COMPACT_ATOMS: atom_id res chain seq x y z
N MET A 1 -71.35 -87.95 -43.98
CA MET A 1 -70.03 -87.37 -44.34
C MET A 1 -69.36 -86.96 -43.05
N LYS A 2 -68.53 -87.82 -42.43
CA LYS A 2 -67.06 -87.78 -42.55
C LYS A 2 -66.59 -86.33 -42.57
N TRP A 3 -66.12 -85.76 -41.45
CA TRP A 3 -65.11 -84.66 -41.37
C TRP A 3 -65.01 -83.97 -40.00
N LEU A 4 -65.89 -84.21 -39.01
CA LEU A 4 -65.92 -83.41 -37.77
C LEU A 4 -65.65 -84.14 -36.44
N GLN A 5 -64.94 -85.27 -36.47
CA GLN A 5 -64.48 -85.99 -35.26
C GLN A 5 -63.02 -86.48 -35.36
N ARG A 6 -62.10 -85.62 -35.79
CA ARG A 6 -60.65 -85.90 -35.81
C ARG A 6 -59.81 -84.74 -35.24
N ALA A 7 -60.15 -84.25 -34.05
CA ALA A 7 -59.37 -83.17 -33.42
C ALA A 7 -59.11 -83.33 -31.90
N ILE A 8 -59.27 -84.52 -31.31
CA ILE A 8 -58.98 -84.73 -29.86
C ILE A 8 -58.19 -86.03 -29.60
N ALA A 9 -57.30 -86.43 -30.51
CA ALA A 9 -56.46 -87.62 -30.27
C ALA A 9 -55.06 -87.46 -30.87
N GLN A 10 -54.41 -86.35 -30.57
CA GLN A 10 -52.95 -86.30 -30.52
C GLN A 10 -52.55 -85.67 -29.17
N ARG A 11 -52.78 -86.42 -28.08
CA ARG A 11 -51.85 -86.37 -26.95
C ARG A 11 -50.59 -87.09 -27.42
N HIS A 12 -49.77 -86.37 -28.18
CA HIS A 12 -48.37 -86.75 -28.31
C HIS A 12 -47.68 -86.46 -26.98
N SER A 13 -46.88 -87.44 -26.58
CA SER A 13 -46.04 -87.44 -25.41
C SER A 13 -45.00 -86.32 -25.53
N ASP A 14 -45.28 -85.16 -24.94
CA ASP A 14 -44.29 -84.10 -24.67
C ASP A 14 -43.55 -84.33 -23.33
N GLU A 15 -43.67 -85.53 -22.75
CA GLU A 15 -43.08 -85.91 -21.45
C GLU A 15 -41.54 -85.99 -21.49
N GLY A 16 -40.91 -85.91 -22.66
CA GLY A 16 -39.44 -85.95 -22.81
C GLY A 16 -38.74 -84.65 -23.21
N ILE A 17 -39.45 -83.66 -23.77
CA ILE A 17 -38.84 -82.41 -24.30
C ILE A 17 -38.97 -81.24 -23.31
N ALA A 18 -39.96 -81.26 -22.41
CA ALA A 18 -40.16 -80.22 -21.40
C ALA A 18 -38.98 -80.10 -20.42
N LEU A 19 -38.36 -81.22 -20.04
CA LEU A 19 -37.27 -81.23 -19.06
C LEU A 19 -35.94 -80.65 -19.61
N PRO A 20 -35.45 -81.05 -20.81
CA PRO A 20 -34.25 -80.45 -21.39
C PRO A 20 -34.44 -78.99 -21.83
N SER A 21 -35.64 -78.58 -22.26
CA SER A 21 -35.93 -77.18 -22.58
C SER A 21 -35.94 -76.27 -21.35
N VAL A 22 -36.46 -76.76 -20.21
CA VAL A 22 -36.38 -76.04 -18.92
C VAL A 22 -34.93 -75.93 -18.43
N ILE A 23 -34.13 -76.99 -18.53
CA ILE A 23 -32.70 -76.93 -18.16
C ILE A 23 -31.95 -75.91 -19.04
N LEU A 24 -32.19 -75.92 -20.36
CA LEU A 24 -31.56 -74.97 -21.28
C LEU A 24 -31.99 -73.52 -20.97
N LEU A 25 -33.27 -73.31 -20.63
CA LEU A 25 -33.78 -72.00 -20.20
C LEU A 25 -33.10 -71.53 -18.91
N ILE A 26 -32.98 -72.41 -17.90
CA ILE A 26 -32.31 -72.09 -16.63
C ILE A 26 -30.84 -71.71 -16.86
N VAL A 27 -30.14 -72.43 -17.74
CA VAL A 27 -28.74 -72.15 -18.07
C VAL A 27 -28.61 -70.80 -18.80
N VAL A 28 -29.48 -70.51 -19.77
CA VAL A 28 -29.47 -69.22 -20.50
C VAL A 28 -29.79 -68.06 -19.57
N VAL A 29 -30.82 -68.19 -18.72
CA VAL A 29 -31.18 -67.17 -17.73
C VAL A 29 -30.06 -66.98 -16.71
N GLY A 30 -29.40 -68.06 -16.29
CA GLY A 30 -28.23 -68.02 -15.40
C GLY A 30 -27.06 -67.25 -16.01
N MET A 31 -26.72 -67.52 -17.27
CA MET A 31 -25.66 -66.76 -17.98
C MET A 31 -26.03 -65.28 -18.12
N LEU A 32 -27.27 -64.97 -18.48
CA LEU A 32 -27.75 -63.59 -18.59
C LEU A 32 -27.65 -62.86 -17.24
N ALA A 33 -28.08 -63.50 -16.15
CA ALA A 33 -28.00 -62.92 -14.81
C ALA A 33 -26.54 -62.61 -14.40
N ILE A 34 -25.60 -63.53 -14.68
CA ILE A 34 -24.18 -63.33 -14.39
C ILE A 34 -23.60 -62.16 -15.22
N THR A 35 -23.94 -62.08 -16.52
CA THR A 35 -23.46 -60.97 -17.37
C THR A 35 -24.00 -59.62 -16.93
N VAL A 36 -25.29 -59.52 -16.59
CA VAL A 36 -25.91 -58.28 -16.10
C VAL A 36 -25.27 -57.85 -14.77
N MET A 37 -25.03 -58.80 -13.85
CA MET A 37 -24.33 -58.50 -12.60
C MET A 37 -22.91 -57.99 -12.83
N GLY A 38 -22.17 -58.59 -13.77
CA GLY A 38 -20.84 -58.13 -14.16
C GLY A 38 -20.84 -56.71 -14.72
N VAL A 39 -21.82 -56.37 -15.55
CA VAL A 39 -21.99 -55.01 -16.10
C VAL A 39 -22.34 -54.00 -15.00
N ILE A 40 -23.23 -54.36 -14.06
CA ILE A 40 -23.60 -53.50 -12.94
C ILE A 40 -22.37 -53.21 -12.08
N LEU A 41 -21.61 -54.23 -11.68
CA LEU A 41 -20.39 -54.05 -10.89
C LEU A 41 -19.33 -53.20 -11.63
N ALA A 42 -19.19 -53.41 -12.95
CA ALA A 42 -18.29 -52.62 -13.78
C ALA A 42 -18.70 -51.14 -13.90
N GLN A 43 -19.98 -50.81 -13.73
CA GLN A 43 -20.50 -49.44 -13.81
C GLN A 43 -20.62 -48.74 -12.45
N VAL A 44 -20.89 -49.48 -11.37
CA VAL A 44 -21.13 -48.92 -10.03
C VAL A 44 -19.86 -48.28 -9.48
N THR A 45 -18.70 -48.94 -9.57
CA THR A 45 -17.45 -48.39 -9.00
C THR A 45 -16.98 -47.10 -9.69
N PRO A 46 -16.94 -46.99 -11.03
CA PRO A 46 -16.60 -45.73 -11.70
C PRO A 46 -17.62 -44.62 -11.42
N THR A 47 -18.91 -44.97 -11.31
CA THR A 47 -19.96 -43.99 -11.01
C THR A 47 -19.80 -43.41 -9.61
N ILE A 48 -19.61 -44.26 -8.59
CA ILE A 48 -19.38 -43.81 -7.21
C ILE A 48 -18.09 -42.98 -7.11
N PHE A 49 -17.03 -43.38 -7.82
CA PHE A 49 -15.79 -42.61 -7.88
C PHE A 49 -15.98 -41.24 -8.54
N SER A 50 -16.68 -41.18 -9.68
CA SER A 50 -16.99 -39.94 -10.40
C SER A 50 -17.88 -39.01 -9.57
N GLN A 51 -18.88 -39.55 -8.88
CA GLN A 51 -19.72 -38.79 -7.95
C GLN A 51 -18.91 -38.22 -6.80
N LYS A 52 -18.07 -39.03 -6.14
CA LYS A 52 -17.18 -38.55 -5.08
C LYS A 52 -16.26 -37.44 -5.60
N ASN A 53 -15.69 -37.63 -6.78
CA ASN A 53 -14.82 -36.66 -7.45
C ASN A 53 -15.51 -35.31 -7.65
N SER A 54 -16.73 -35.31 -8.19
CA SER A 54 -17.51 -34.08 -8.40
C SER A 54 -17.84 -33.39 -7.07
N ARG A 55 -18.19 -34.16 -6.03
CA ARG A 55 -18.51 -33.61 -4.70
C ARG A 55 -17.29 -32.99 -4.04
N THR A 56 -16.13 -33.64 -4.08
CA THR A 56 -14.89 -33.14 -3.46
C THR A 56 -14.35 -31.91 -4.19
N VAL A 57 -14.49 -31.79 -5.52
CA VAL A 57 -14.21 -30.52 -6.23
C VAL A 57 -15.12 -29.40 -5.72
N THR A 58 -16.43 -29.64 -5.66
CA THR A 58 -17.41 -28.65 -5.16
C THR A 58 -17.07 -28.21 -3.74
N ALA A 59 -16.64 -29.14 -2.89
CA ALA A 59 -16.20 -28.84 -1.52
C ALA A 59 -14.93 -27.99 -1.50
N ALA A 60 -13.94 -28.30 -2.34
CA ALA A 60 -12.72 -27.51 -2.45
C ALA A 60 -13.03 -26.08 -2.91
N GLU A 61 -13.89 -25.89 -3.91
CA GLU A 61 -14.35 -24.58 -4.39
C GLU A 61 -15.08 -23.79 -3.29
N ALA A 62 -15.98 -24.45 -2.54
CA ALA A 62 -16.66 -23.84 -1.40
C ALA A 62 -15.66 -23.36 -0.33
N GLY A 63 -14.60 -24.14 -0.06
CA GLY A 63 -13.53 -23.72 0.84
C GLY A 63 -12.74 -22.52 0.33
N ILE A 64 -12.44 -22.44 -0.97
CA ILE A 64 -11.82 -21.24 -1.57
C ILE A 64 -12.74 -20.02 -1.39
N ALA A 65 -14.04 -20.16 -1.67
CA ALA A 65 -15.00 -19.08 -1.51
C ALA A 65 -15.13 -18.62 -0.05
N ALA A 66 -15.18 -19.55 0.90
CA ALA A 66 -15.21 -19.26 2.33
C ALA A 66 -13.96 -18.50 2.79
N ALA A 67 -12.77 -18.99 2.41
CA ALA A 67 -11.50 -18.35 2.73
C ALA A 67 -11.38 -16.95 2.12
N LEU A 68 -11.82 -16.76 0.87
CA LEU A 68 -11.87 -15.43 0.24
C LEU A 68 -12.84 -14.50 0.98
N GLY A 69 -13.98 -15.02 1.45
CA GLY A 69 -14.92 -14.28 2.29
C GLY A 69 -14.28 -13.80 3.59
N GLU A 70 -13.58 -14.68 4.31
CA GLU A 70 -12.84 -14.32 5.53
C GLU A 70 -11.71 -13.32 5.26
N ILE A 71 -10.94 -13.50 4.18
CA ILE A 71 -9.88 -12.56 3.77
C ILE A 71 -10.47 -11.17 3.48
N ARG A 72 -11.62 -11.10 2.79
CA ARG A 72 -12.30 -9.82 2.48
C ARG A 72 -12.96 -9.19 3.70
N ALA A 73 -13.35 -10.00 4.69
CA ALA A 73 -13.89 -9.54 5.96
C ALA A 73 -12.80 -9.17 6.97
N ALA A 74 -11.52 -9.46 6.69
CA ALA A 74 -10.38 -9.09 7.52
C ALA A 74 -10.07 -7.59 7.37
N VAL A 75 -10.96 -6.77 7.93
CA VAL A 75 -10.88 -5.32 7.91
C VAL A 75 -10.88 -4.77 9.33
N ALA A 76 -10.35 -3.57 9.50
CA ALA A 76 -10.50 -2.79 10.72
C ALA A 76 -10.69 -1.32 10.33
N PRO A 77 -11.42 -0.55 11.16
CA PRO A 77 -11.35 0.90 11.03
C PRO A 77 -9.90 1.33 11.24
N ASP A 78 -9.39 2.10 10.30
CA ASP A 78 -8.13 2.80 10.47
C ASP A 78 -8.20 3.71 11.71
N PRO A 79 -7.17 3.73 12.56
CA PRO A 79 -7.21 4.53 13.79
C PRO A 79 -7.22 6.04 13.54
N VAL A 80 -6.87 6.49 12.34
CA VAL A 80 -6.77 7.90 12.02
C VAL A 80 -8.01 8.38 11.27
N ASN A 81 -8.51 7.60 10.33
CA ASN A 81 -9.59 8.03 9.43
C ASN A 81 -10.86 7.15 9.56
N GLY A 82 -10.90 6.13 10.40
CA GLY A 82 -12.07 5.26 10.56
C GLY A 82 -12.53 4.55 9.28
N GLU A 83 -11.83 4.71 8.16
CA GLU A 83 -12.07 4.02 6.92
C GLU A 83 -11.83 2.54 7.17
N ILE A 84 -12.71 1.71 6.63
CA ILE A 84 -12.60 0.27 6.78
C ILE A 84 -11.49 -0.20 5.85
N LEU A 85 -10.27 -0.28 6.36
CA LEU A 85 -9.09 -0.76 5.65
C LEU A 85 -8.83 -2.24 5.95
N GLY A 86 -8.07 -2.89 5.07
CA GLY A 86 -7.63 -4.27 5.30
C GLY A 86 -6.74 -4.38 6.55
N ASN A 87 -7.06 -5.30 7.45
CA ASN A 87 -6.30 -5.56 8.66
C ASN A 87 -5.50 -6.86 8.53
N SER A 88 -4.19 -6.75 8.34
CA SER A 88 -3.31 -7.92 8.18
C SER A 88 -3.31 -8.85 9.41
N ARG A 89 -3.61 -8.30 10.60
CA ARG A 89 -3.66 -9.05 11.86
C ARG A 89 -4.96 -9.85 12.03
N ALA A 90 -5.95 -9.63 11.17
CA ALA A 90 -7.20 -10.38 11.13
C ALA A 90 -7.24 -11.41 9.97
N LEU A 91 -6.15 -11.54 9.20
CA LEU A 91 -6.11 -12.44 8.06
C LEU A 91 -6.08 -13.92 8.48
N PRO A 92 -6.97 -14.77 7.95
CA PRO A 92 -7.03 -16.18 8.32
C PRO A 92 -5.81 -16.94 7.78
N CYS A 93 -5.29 -17.91 8.54
CA CYS A 93 -4.18 -18.76 8.07
C CYS A 93 -4.64 -20.14 7.60
N SER A 94 -5.84 -20.53 8.04
CA SER A 94 -6.54 -21.73 7.62
C SER A 94 -8.03 -21.53 7.86
N ALA A 95 -8.85 -22.16 7.04
CA ALA A 95 -10.30 -22.23 7.24
C ALA A 95 -10.74 -23.68 7.08
N ALA A 96 -11.82 -24.09 7.74
CA ALA A 96 -12.38 -25.42 7.58
C ALA A 96 -13.89 -25.38 7.81
N GLY A 97 -14.62 -26.25 7.12
CA GLY A 97 -16.06 -26.30 7.25
C GLY A 97 -16.68 -27.51 6.56
N THR A 98 -18.00 -27.59 6.64
CA THR A 98 -18.82 -28.62 5.99
C THR A 98 -19.62 -28.01 4.85
N VAL A 99 -19.93 -28.82 3.83
CA VAL A 99 -20.82 -28.44 2.73
C VAL A 99 -22.05 -29.33 2.80
N THR A 100 -23.24 -28.73 2.72
CA THR A 100 -24.49 -29.50 2.70
C THR A 100 -24.58 -30.32 1.41
N GLY A 101 -24.81 -31.63 1.56
CA GLY A 101 -24.89 -32.56 0.44
C GLY A 101 -25.44 -33.92 0.82
N SER A 102 -25.86 -34.70 -0.16
CA SER A 102 -26.51 -36.01 0.00
C SER A 102 -25.63 -37.12 0.59
N GLY A 103 -24.37 -36.81 0.98
CA GLY A 103 -23.39 -37.75 1.53
C GLY A 103 -22.98 -37.52 3.00
N GLY A 104 -23.56 -36.53 3.69
CA GLY A 104 -23.43 -36.32 5.14
C GLY A 104 -22.08 -35.79 5.66
N ASP A 105 -20.95 -36.11 5.02
CA ASP A 105 -19.60 -35.85 5.53
C ASP A 105 -18.72 -34.97 4.63
N LEU A 106 -19.31 -34.27 3.65
CA LEU A 106 -18.56 -33.42 2.74
C LEU A 106 -17.95 -32.23 3.50
N LYS A 107 -16.61 -32.14 3.50
CA LYS A 107 -15.82 -31.17 4.25
C LYS A 107 -14.80 -30.50 3.36
N TYR A 108 -14.42 -29.28 3.71
CA TYR A 108 -13.26 -28.62 3.13
C TYR A 108 -12.25 -28.23 4.20
N GLN A 109 -10.98 -28.24 3.82
CA GLN A 109 -9.88 -27.74 4.64
C GLN A 109 -9.00 -26.84 3.78
N VAL A 110 -8.86 -25.58 4.21
CA VAL A 110 -8.11 -24.54 3.51
C VAL A 110 -6.82 -24.24 4.25
N ASN A 111 -5.72 -24.15 3.52
CA ASN A 111 -4.45 -23.58 3.96
C ASN A 111 -4.16 -22.32 3.15
N ILE A 112 -3.82 -21.22 3.82
CA ILE A 112 -3.56 -19.93 3.19
C ILE A 112 -2.10 -19.57 3.43
N ARG A 113 -1.35 -19.31 2.35
CA ARG A 113 0.04 -18.86 2.41
C ARG A 113 0.16 -17.46 1.84
N TYR A 114 0.74 -16.55 2.61
CA TYR A 114 0.86 -15.13 2.26
C TYR A 114 2.26 -14.79 1.70
N TYR A 115 2.30 -13.90 0.71
CA TYR A 115 3.54 -13.50 0.01
C TYR A 115 3.59 -12.00 -0.29
N LYS A 116 4.81 -11.44 -0.39
CA LYS A 116 5.05 -10.09 -0.95
C LYS A 116 5.16 -10.08 -2.47
N ILE A 117 5.66 -11.19 -3.03
CA ILE A 117 5.92 -11.37 -4.45
C ILE A 117 4.92 -12.39 -4.98
N ASP A 118 4.45 -12.22 -6.21
CA ASP A 118 3.51 -13.13 -6.86
C ASP A 118 4.05 -14.58 -6.89
N PRO A 119 3.37 -15.56 -6.25
CA PRO A 119 3.83 -16.93 -6.19
C PRO A 119 3.41 -17.79 -7.41
N THR A 120 2.73 -17.24 -8.42
CA THR A 120 2.10 -18.00 -9.53
C THR A 120 3.03 -18.99 -10.21
N ASN A 121 4.26 -18.53 -10.52
CA ASN A 121 5.28 -19.28 -11.27
C ASN A 121 6.43 -19.78 -10.38
N MET A 122 6.24 -19.80 -9.06
CA MET A 122 7.27 -20.21 -8.12
C MET A 122 7.12 -21.68 -7.71
N ASP A 123 8.24 -22.40 -7.58
CA ASP A 123 8.23 -23.78 -7.13
C ASP A 123 7.85 -23.90 -5.64
N GLU A 124 7.66 -25.14 -5.16
CA GLU A 124 7.25 -25.39 -3.77
C GLU A 124 8.36 -25.07 -2.76
N ALA A 125 9.64 -25.16 -3.14
CA ALA A 125 10.76 -24.83 -2.26
C ALA A 125 10.82 -23.31 -2.00
N TRP A 126 10.72 -22.50 -3.06
CA TRP A 126 10.63 -21.05 -2.98
C TRP A 126 9.39 -20.63 -2.19
N ARG A 127 8.23 -21.24 -2.47
CA ARG A 127 6.98 -20.95 -1.76
C ARG A 127 7.05 -21.27 -0.28
N ASN A 128 7.83 -22.26 0.14
CA ASN A 128 8.03 -22.56 1.55
C ASN A 128 9.05 -21.63 2.23
N ASN A 129 10.06 -21.16 1.51
CA ASN A 129 11.08 -20.24 2.03
C ASN A 129 10.61 -18.77 2.10
N ASN A 130 9.68 -18.37 1.21
CA ASN A 130 9.24 -16.98 1.08
C ASN A 130 7.82 -16.72 1.60
N LYS A 131 7.15 -17.74 2.17
CA LYS A 131 5.85 -17.53 2.83
C LYS A 131 6.04 -16.68 4.09
N MET A 132 5.10 -15.79 4.35
CA MET A 132 5.05 -15.09 5.62
C MET A 132 4.61 -16.02 6.74
N SER A 133 5.18 -15.84 7.94
CA SER A 133 4.76 -16.55 9.12
C SER A 133 3.42 -16.03 9.62
N CYS A 134 2.45 -16.93 9.69
CA CYS A 134 1.23 -16.73 10.43
C CYS A 134 1.52 -16.72 11.94
N PHE A 135 0.87 -15.82 12.68
CA PHE A 135 0.88 -15.85 14.13
C PHE A 135 -0.51 -16.20 14.66
N THR A 136 -0.54 -16.79 15.86
CA THR A 136 -1.76 -17.10 16.58
C THR A 136 -1.57 -16.64 18.03
N GLN A 137 -2.37 -15.68 18.45
CA GLN A 137 -2.37 -15.17 19.82
C GLN A 137 -3.80 -15.20 20.37
N GLY A 138 -4.12 -16.25 21.13
CA GLY A 138 -5.50 -16.51 21.56
C GLY A 138 -6.40 -16.85 20.37
N THR A 139 -7.48 -16.08 20.19
CA THR A 139 -8.41 -16.21 19.07
C THR A 139 -7.99 -15.42 17.83
N ILE A 140 -6.96 -14.56 17.95
CA ILE A 140 -6.48 -13.72 16.85
C ILE A 140 -5.49 -14.52 16.02
N THR A 141 -5.77 -14.63 14.73
CA THR A 141 -4.89 -15.23 13.72
C THR A 141 -4.62 -14.18 12.64
N GLY A 142 -3.36 -14.04 12.23
CA GLY A 142 -2.98 -13.00 11.29
C GLY A 142 -1.57 -13.14 10.75
N VAL A 143 -1.18 -12.15 9.95
CA VAL A 143 0.20 -11.93 9.49
C VAL A 143 0.72 -10.58 9.99
N PRO A 144 1.97 -10.52 10.48
CA PRO A 144 2.51 -9.32 11.12
C PRO A 144 2.83 -8.20 10.13
N VAL A 145 2.89 -8.52 8.83
CA VAL A 145 3.21 -7.60 7.74
C VAL A 145 2.11 -7.74 6.68
N THR A 146 1.69 -6.62 6.09
CA THR A 146 0.68 -6.60 5.02
C THR A 146 1.16 -7.40 3.80
N PRO A 147 0.43 -8.47 3.41
CA PRO A 147 0.77 -9.24 2.23
C PRO A 147 0.24 -8.61 0.95
N SER A 148 0.89 -8.89 -0.18
CA SER A 148 0.41 -8.47 -1.52
C SER A 148 -0.34 -9.60 -2.23
N TYR A 149 -0.05 -10.86 -1.87
CA TYR A 149 -0.66 -12.05 -2.46
C TYR A 149 -1.00 -13.09 -1.38
N ALA A 150 -2.05 -13.87 -1.61
CA ALA A 150 -2.37 -15.09 -0.86
C ALA A 150 -2.54 -16.27 -1.82
N LEU A 151 -1.79 -17.34 -1.59
CA LEU A 151 -2.03 -18.64 -2.22
C LEU A 151 -2.99 -19.43 -1.33
N ILE A 152 -4.21 -19.61 -1.83
CA ILE A 152 -5.28 -20.35 -1.13
C ILE A 152 -5.28 -21.77 -1.67
N THR A 153 -5.07 -22.76 -0.81
CA THR A 153 -5.13 -24.18 -1.14
C THR A 153 -6.27 -24.83 -0.37
N SER A 154 -7.31 -25.32 -1.05
CA SER A 154 -8.47 -25.96 -0.42
C SER A 154 -8.54 -27.44 -0.81
N ALA A 155 -8.59 -28.32 0.17
CA ALA A 155 -8.81 -29.75 -0.01
C ALA A 155 -10.26 -30.11 0.33
N GLY A 156 -11.00 -30.63 -0.64
CA GLY A 156 -12.32 -31.20 -0.45
C GLY A 156 -12.22 -32.69 -0.10
N THR A 157 -12.86 -33.08 1.00
CA THR A 157 -12.87 -34.45 1.50
C THR A 157 -14.31 -34.91 1.71
N ASP A 158 -14.53 -36.20 1.50
CA ASP A 158 -15.82 -36.87 1.66
C ASP A 158 -15.59 -38.23 2.34
N ALA A 159 -16.65 -38.85 2.84
CA ALA A 159 -16.60 -40.16 3.48
C ALA A 159 -15.77 -41.17 2.66
N GLN A 160 -15.05 -42.05 3.35
CA GLN A 160 -14.31 -43.11 2.68
C GLN A 160 -15.28 -44.06 1.97
N LEU A 161 -14.91 -44.51 0.78
CA LEU A 161 -15.69 -45.49 0.06
C LEU A 161 -15.43 -46.87 0.70
N PRO A 162 -16.46 -47.66 1.07
CA PRO A 162 -16.32 -48.90 1.84
C PRO A 162 -15.33 -49.94 1.29
N GLU A 163 -15.00 -49.86 0.01
CA GLU A 163 -14.17 -50.86 -0.70
C GLU A 163 -12.83 -50.32 -1.21
N ARG A 164 -12.44 -49.07 -0.86
CA ARG A 164 -11.14 -48.51 -1.27
C ARG A 164 -10.34 -48.02 -0.07
N VAL A 165 -9.11 -48.51 0.06
CA VAL A 165 -8.15 -48.03 1.05
C VAL A 165 -7.69 -46.62 0.67
N GLY A 166 -7.85 -45.65 1.58
CA GLY A 166 -7.23 -44.32 1.47
C GLY A 166 -8.12 -43.18 0.94
N HIS A 167 -7.49 -42.02 0.72
CA HIS A 167 -8.13 -40.74 0.35
C HIS A 167 -8.46 -40.65 -1.15
N SER A 168 -8.75 -41.79 -1.78
CA SER A 168 -9.06 -41.90 -3.21
C SER A 168 -10.23 -40.98 -3.57
N ALA A 169 -10.05 -40.16 -4.61
CA ALA A 169 -10.97 -39.12 -5.10
C ALA A 169 -11.17 -37.87 -4.23
N ASN A 170 -10.36 -37.64 -3.18
CA ASN A 170 -10.27 -36.30 -2.59
C ASN A 170 -9.57 -35.36 -3.57
N ARG A 171 -10.03 -34.11 -3.64
CA ARG A 171 -9.53 -33.12 -4.60
C ARG A 171 -9.01 -31.90 -3.87
N THR A 172 -7.93 -31.36 -4.39
CA THR A 172 -7.33 -30.13 -3.90
C THR A 172 -7.34 -29.11 -5.01
N MET A 173 -7.75 -27.89 -4.70
CA MET A 173 -7.72 -26.75 -5.62
C MET A 173 -6.84 -25.66 -5.05
N GLN A 174 -6.21 -24.89 -5.94
CA GLN A 174 -5.41 -23.74 -5.60
C GLN A 174 -5.84 -22.52 -6.41
N THR A 175 -5.83 -21.35 -5.78
CA THR A 175 -5.99 -20.05 -6.43
C THR A 175 -5.07 -19.02 -5.78
N ILE A 176 -4.78 -17.94 -6.50
CA ILE A 176 -4.01 -16.81 -5.98
C ILE A 176 -4.93 -15.61 -5.89
N TYR A 177 -5.01 -15.06 -4.69
CA TYR A 177 -5.69 -13.80 -4.42
C TYR A 177 -4.67 -12.68 -4.37
N ARG A 178 -4.93 -11.61 -5.12
CA ARG A 178 -4.15 -10.38 -5.07
C ARG A 178 -4.86 -9.37 -4.20
N PHE A 179 -4.18 -8.92 -3.15
CA PHE A 179 -4.69 -7.87 -2.28
C PHE A 179 -4.69 -6.53 -2.99
N ASP A 180 -5.71 -5.72 -2.71
CA ASP A 180 -5.62 -4.26 -2.87
C ASP A 180 -4.78 -3.75 -1.72
N VAL A 181 -3.46 -3.67 -1.95
CA VAL A 181 -2.57 -2.98 -1.03
C VAL A 181 -2.57 -1.52 -1.45
N SER A 182 -3.33 -0.72 -0.71
CA SER A 182 -3.24 0.73 -0.86
C SER A 182 -1.81 1.16 -0.51
N ASN A 183 -1.22 2.05 -1.31
CA ASN A 183 -0.04 2.80 -0.86
C ASN A 183 -0.49 3.88 0.12
N TYR A 184 -1.43 3.55 1.03
CA TYR A 184 -2.05 4.48 1.95
C TYR A 184 -0.96 4.98 2.88
N ASN A 185 -0.38 6.12 2.51
CA ASN A 185 0.11 7.05 3.48
C ASN A 185 -1.14 7.51 4.21
N ILE A 186 -1.46 6.84 5.31
CA ILE A 186 -2.47 7.31 6.26
C ILE A 186 -1.98 8.70 6.65
N SER A 187 -2.62 9.71 6.06
CA SER A 187 -2.30 11.10 6.31
C SER A 187 -2.54 11.32 7.80
N GLY A 188 -1.49 11.66 8.52
CA GLY A 188 -1.51 11.58 9.98
C GLY A 188 -0.11 11.43 10.51
N GLY A 189 0.45 12.52 11.00
CA GLY A 189 1.74 12.52 11.65
C GLY A 189 1.74 13.45 12.85
N ILE A 190 2.59 13.13 13.82
CA ILE A 190 2.79 13.98 14.98
C ILE A 190 3.60 15.21 14.58
N ILE A 191 3.18 16.38 15.05
CA ILE A 191 3.94 17.62 14.89
C ILE A 191 4.76 17.82 16.16
N PHE A 192 6.07 17.54 16.09
CA PHE A 192 6.99 17.82 17.19
C PHE A 192 7.45 19.28 17.16
N ALA A 193 7.72 19.84 18.33
CA ALA A 193 8.61 20.99 18.45
C ALA A 193 10.02 20.60 18.00
N TYR A 194 10.77 21.55 17.44
CA TYR A 194 12.20 21.34 17.16
C TYR A 194 12.92 21.06 18.48
N GLY A 195 13.82 20.08 18.52
CA GLY A 195 14.40 19.52 19.74
C GLY A 195 13.70 18.24 20.18
N THR A 196 12.46 18.02 19.70
CA THR A 196 11.62 16.84 19.96
C THR A 196 11.29 16.57 21.42
N ALA A 197 11.47 17.54 22.33
CA ALA A 197 11.05 17.36 23.73
C ALA A 197 9.52 17.45 23.90
N PHE A 198 8.83 18.11 22.95
CA PHE A 198 7.38 18.32 22.98
C PHE A 198 6.72 18.05 21.62
N CYS A 199 5.42 17.80 21.65
CA CYS A 199 4.54 17.55 20.50
C CYS A 199 3.23 18.32 20.65
N LEU A 200 2.55 18.59 19.53
CA LEU A 200 1.23 19.22 19.52
C LEU A 200 0.12 18.20 19.73
N VAL A 201 -0.78 18.51 20.67
CA VAL A 201 -1.97 17.70 20.99
C VAL A 201 -3.18 18.64 21.13
N ALA A 202 -4.31 18.29 20.54
CA ALA A 202 -5.58 18.96 20.78
C ALA A 202 -6.18 18.53 22.12
N ASP A 203 -6.80 19.46 22.87
CA ASP A 203 -7.49 19.09 24.12
C ASP A 203 -8.69 18.17 23.84
N GLU A 204 -9.46 18.44 22.78
CA GLU A 204 -10.62 17.67 22.32
C GLU A 204 -10.72 17.71 20.78
N ALA A 205 -11.34 16.68 20.16
CA ALA A 205 -11.68 16.67 18.73
C ALA A 205 -12.97 17.48 18.45
N LYS A 206 -12.98 18.75 18.87
CA LYS A 206 -14.16 19.63 18.80
C LYS A 206 -13.77 21.07 18.41
N GLU A 207 -14.67 21.72 17.68
CA GLU A 207 -14.56 23.14 17.37
C GLU A 207 -14.41 24.00 18.64
N GLY A 208 -13.43 24.91 18.62
CA GLY A 208 -13.05 25.78 19.73
C GLY A 208 -12.00 25.18 20.68
N SER A 209 -11.64 23.90 20.52
CA SER A 209 -10.62 23.25 21.35
C SER A 209 -9.27 23.96 21.25
N ALA A 210 -8.58 24.06 22.38
CA ALA A 210 -7.19 24.50 22.41
C ALA A 210 -6.25 23.41 21.87
N ILE A 211 -5.05 23.84 21.49
CA ILE A 211 -3.96 22.98 21.04
C ILE A 211 -2.76 23.28 21.92
N ARG A 212 -2.14 22.27 22.53
CA ARG A 212 -1.09 22.45 23.51
C ARG A 212 0.14 21.63 23.20
N TYR A 213 1.25 22.05 23.80
CA TYR A 213 2.48 21.28 23.83
C TYR A 213 2.42 20.25 24.98
N VAL A 214 2.64 18.99 24.64
CA VAL A 214 2.75 17.88 25.60
C VAL A 214 4.15 17.29 25.49
N ALA A 215 4.68 16.73 26.58
CA ALA A 215 5.97 16.06 26.56
C ALA A 215 5.99 14.91 25.53
N ALA A 216 7.07 14.79 24.77
CA ALA A 216 7.13 13.88 23.62
C ALA A 216 6.99 12.39 23.96
N ASN A 217 7.26 12.00 25.21
CA ASN A 217 7.00 10.64 25.70
C ASN A 217 5.50 10.31 25.72
N HIS A 218 4.61 11.31 25.79
CA HIS A 218 3.16 11.14 25.68
C HIS A 218 2.65 11.17 24.22
N CYS A 219 3.55 11.36 23.25
CA CYS A 219 3.26 11.29 21.81
C CYS A 219 4.00 10.14 21.13
N GLN A 220 4.29 9.07 21.87
CA GLN A 220 4.87 7.87 21.26
C GLN A 220 3.83 7.00 20.56
N GLU A 221 2.56 7.16 20.93
CA GLU A 221 1.42 6.48 20.32
C GLU A 221 0.62 7.47 19.48
N ASP A 222 0.16 6.99 18.32
CA ASP A 222 -0.77 7.72 17.48
C ASP A 222 -2.16 7.70 18.16
N THR A 223 -2.76 8.86 18.35
CA THR A 223 -4.09 9.05 18.96
C THR A 223 -4.92 10.02 18.13
N ASP A 224 -6.24 10.01 18.35
CA ASP A 224 -7.16 10.92 17.68
C ASP A 224 -6.86 12.41 17.91
N LEU A 225 -6.08 12.76 18.94
CA LEU A 225 -5.81 14.13 19.36
C LEU A 225 -4.41 14.64 19.02
N ASN A 226 -3.46 13.76 18.65
CA ASN A 226 -2.07 14.13 18.36
C ASN A 226 -1.64 13.82 16.92
N MET A 227 -2.56 13.33 16.10
CA MET A 227 -2.35 13.05 14.68
C MET A 227 -2.87 14.19 13.82
N TRP A 228 -1.96 14.76 13.04
CA TRP A 228 -2.25 15.91 12.19
C TRP A 228 -2.07 15.52 10.72
N SER A 229 -2.89 16.12 9.85
CA SER A 229 -2.79 15.99 8.40
C SER A 229 -2.52 17.34 7.77
N TRP A 230 -1.63 17.38 6.78
CA TRP A 230 -1.43 18.53 5.92
C TRP A 230 -1.80 18.15 4.48
N LEU A 231 -2.99 18.57 4.08
CA LEU A 231 -3.65 18.15 2.85
C LEU A 231 -3.44 19.15 1.71
N GLU A 232 -3.96 18.82 0.52
CA GLU A 232 -3.82 19.64 -0.69
C GLU A 232 -4.50 21.01 -0.60
N ASP A 233 -5.39 21.19 0.36
CA ASP A 233 -5.99 22.47 0.71
C ASP A 233 -5.08 23.38 1.55
N TYR A 234 -3.86 22.94 1.85
CA TYR A 234 -2.82 23.64 2.62
C TYR A 234 -3.14 23.91 4.10
N ARG A 235 -4.19 23.30 4.65
CA ARG A 235 -4.57 23.46 6.05
C ARG A 235 -3.99 22.33 6.90
N LEU A 236 -3.80 22.60 8.19
CA LEU A 236 -3.37 21.59 9.17
C LEU A 236 -4.61 21.04 9.87
N HIS A 237 -5.03 19.84 9.50
CA HIS A 237 -6.20 19.15 10.00
C HIS A 237 -5.86 18.33 11.24
N LEU A 238 -6.81 18.20 12.16
CA LEU A 238 -6.81 17.11 13.11
C LEU A 238 -7.32 15.86 12.40
N SER A 239 -6.45 14.88 12.14
CA SER A 239 -6.73 13.81 11.18
C SER A 239 -7.99 12.99 11.54
N SER A 240 -8.28 12.81 12.83
CA SER A 240 -9.47 12.10 13.32
C SER A 240 -10.80 12.74 12.91
N THR A 241 -10.79 14.02 12.53
CA THR A 241 -12.00 14.79 12.20
C THR A 241 -12.32 14.80 10.70
N ASP A 242 -11.36 14.47 9.84
CA ASP A 242 -11.53 14.48 8.38
C ASP A 242 -12.62 13.53 7.90
N VAL A 243 -12.89 12.50 8.69
CA VAL A 243 -13.79 11.40 8.34
C VAL A 243 -15.17 11.51 8.96
N ALA A 244 -15.33 12.36 9.96
CA ALA A 244 -16.61 12.72 10.51
C ALA A 244 -17.44 13.62 9.57
N GLY A 245 -16.85 14.08 8.46
CA GLY A 245 -17.46 15.00 7.49
C GLY A 245 -17.49 16.47 7.95
N ASP A 246 -16.99 16.74 9.16
CA ASP A 246 -16.81 18.07 9.74
C ASP A 246 -15.32 18.27 10.10
N PRO A 247 -14.42 18.41 9.10
CA PRO A 247 -12.99 18.51 9.34
C PRO A 247 -12.66 19.74 10.20
N LEU A 248 -11.76 19.55 11.17
CA LEU A 248 -11.26 20.61 12.05
C LEU A 248 -9.81 20.94 11.73
N CYS A 249 -9.55 22.23 11.57
CA CYS A 249 -8.26 22.79 11.21
C CYS A 249 -7.69 23.68 12.31
N ILE A 250 -6.36 23.72 12.42
CA ILE A 250 -5.65 24.72 13.21
C ILE A 250 -6.00 26.11 12.64
N SER A 251 -6.52 27.00 13.48
CA SER A 251 -6.98 28.33 13.09
C SER A 251 -6.46 29.40 14.04
N GLY A 252 -6.06 30.53 13.48
CA GLY A 252 -5.76 31.74 14.24
C GLY A 252 -5.30 32.89 13.34
N GLN A 253 -6.16 33.88 13.12
CA GLN A 253 -5.83 35.07 12.36
C GLN A 253 -5.65 36.29 13.29
N PRO A 254 -4.41 36.68 13.63
CA PRO A 254 -4.20 37.89 14.43
C PRO A 254 -4.49 39.16 13.60
N SER A 255 -5.11 40.16 14.23
CA SER A 255 -5.17 41.51 13.67
C SER A 255 -3.86 42.26 13.93
N GLY A 256 -3.24 42.83 12.89
CA GLY A 256 -2.00 43.59 13.02
C GLY A 256 -0.85 42.81 13.66
N ASN A 257 -0.14 43.41 14.62
CA ASN A 257 1.03 42.81 15.30
C ASN A 257 0.68 41.92 16.51
N ASN A 258 -0.60 41.67 16.78
CA ASN A 258 -1.04 40.90 17.93
C ASN A 258 -0.64 39.41 17.86
N THR A 259 -0.64 38.78 19.03
CA THR A 259 -0.55 37.32 19.20
C THR A 259 -1.91 36.78 19.59
N VAL A 260 -2.31 35.67 18.98
CA VAL A 260 -3.54 34.94 19.32
C VAL A 260 -3.21 33.49 19.62
N GLU A 261 -4.04 32.83 20.43
CA GLU A 261 -3.97 31.39 20.62
C GLU A 261 -4.61 30.69 19.42
N ALA A 262 -3.91 29.68 18.88
CA ALA A 262 -4.43 28.84 17.82
C ALA A 262 -5.40 27.81 18.41
N LYS A 263 -6.54 27.63 17.75
CA LYS A 263 -7.60 26.70 18.17
C LYS A 263 -8.05 25.84 17.00
N LEU A 264 -8.69 24.72 17.31
CA LEU A 264 -9.44 23.98 16.30
C LEU A 264 -10.68 24.78 15.91
N GLN A 265 -10.90 24.95 14.61
CA GLN A 265 -12.13 25.49 14.02
C GLN A 265 -12.54 24.59 12.87
N ARG A 266 -13.81 24.61 12.47
CA ARG A 266 -14.21 23.98 11.20
C ARG A 266 -13.31 24.49 10.08
N CYS A 267 -12.78 23.57 9.27
CA CYS A 267 -11.99 23.95 8.11
C CYS A 267 -12.87 24.80 7.19
N GLN A 268 -12.33 25.94 6.74
CA GLN A 268 -13.01 26.82 5.81
C GLN A 268 -13.35 26.03 4.55
N ALA A 269 -14.58 26.17 4.04
CA ALA A 269 -14.97 25.46 2.83
C ALA A 269 -14.06 25.85 1.65
N ASP A 270 -13.80 24.91 0.75
CA ASP A 270 -13.04 25.17 -0.46
C ASP A 270 -13.74 26.18 -1.36
N GLY A 271 -12.95 27.01 -2.06
CA GLY A 271 -13.46 28.06 -2.94
C GLY A 271 -13.94 29.33 -2.21
N VAL A 272 -13.95 29.36 -0.87
CA VAL A 272 -14.14 30.62 -0.12
C VAL A 272 -12.91 31.51 -0.33
N ALA A 273 -13.13 32.73 -0.82
CA ALA A 273 -12.04 33.67 -1.08
C ALA A 273 -11.37 34.15 0.22
N GLY A 274 -10.05 34.03 0.28
CA GLY A 274 -9.23 34.50 1.39
C GLY A 274 -9.04 33.50 2.53
N ASP A 275 -8.40 33.97 3.60
CA ASP A 275 -8.05 33.21 4.81
C ASP A 275 -8.52 33.95 6.07
N ALA A 276 -9.82 34.21 6.17
CA ALA A 276 -10.34 34.99 7.29
C ALA A 276 -10.09 34.31 8.65
N LEU A 277 -9.98 32.97 8.66
CA LEU A 277 -9.74 32.16 9.85
C LEU A 277 -8.25 31.89 10.12
N GLY A 278 -7.34 32.24 9.21
CA GLY A 278 -5.90 32.00 9.38
C GLY A 278 -5.59 30.51 9.44
N GLN A 279 -6.14 29.74 8.50
CA GLN A 279 -6.01 28.28 8.40
C GLN A 279 -5.04 27.84 7.30
N TYR A 280 -4.63 28.72 6.39
CA TYR A 280 -3.65 28.38 5.36
C TYR A 280 -2.23 28.57 5.88
N PHE A 281 -1.46 27.49 5.85
CA PHE A 281 -0.06 27.50 6.28
C PHE A 281 0.87 27.18 5.13
N SER A 282 2.01 27.86 5.13
CA SER A 282 3.12 27.59 4.23
C SER A 282 4.34 27.14 5.04
N TRP A 283 5.10 26.20 4.48
CA TRP A 283 6.46 25.92 4.94
C TRP A 283 7.43 26.60 3.98
N GLU A 284 8.29 27.47 4.50
CA GLU A 284 9.19 28.28 3.66
C GLU A 284 10.64 27.85 3.86
N SER A 285 11.11 28.00 5.09
CA SER A 285 12.46 27.70 5.57
C SER A 285 12.47 27.81 7.10
N GLY A 286 13.60 27.50 7.74
CA GLY A 286 13.76 27.71 9.19
C GLY A 286 12.87 26.85 10.08
N ALA A 287 12.28 25.79 9.51
CA ALA A 287 11.43 24.83 10.20
C ALA A 287 10.15 25.42 10.83
N ARG A 288 9.44 26.31 10.14
CA ARG A 288 8.23 27.00 10.68
C ARG A 288 7.03 26.91 9.73
N PHE A 289 5.83 26.87 10.30
CA PHE A 289 4.57 27.09 9.59
C PHE A 289 4.23 28.58 9.60
N LYS A 290 4.28 29.22 8.43
CA LYS A 290 3.99 30.65 8.20
C LYS A 290 2.58 30.78 7.62
N GLY A 291 1.70 31.52 8.28
CA GLY A 291 0.31 31.71 7.87
C GLY A 291 0.16 32.62 6.65
N GLN A 292 -1.00 32.62 5.99
CA GLN A 292 -1.31 33.55 4.90
C GLN A 292 -1.92 34.86 5.39
N ASN A 293 -1.89 35.90 4.55
CA ASN A 293 -2.69 37.09 4.80
C ASN A 293 -4.18 36.76 4.61
N ALA A 294 -5.07 37.58 5.19
CA ALA A 294 -6.51 37.30 5.16
C ALA A 294 -7.12 37.28 3.73
N ALA A 295 -6.46 37.84 2.73
CA ALA A 295 -6.89 37.80 1.34
C ALA A 295 -6.36 36.56 0.58
N ASN A 296 -5.50 35.75 1.21
CA ASN A 296 -4.75 34.65 0.61
C ASN A 296 -4.01 35.05 -0.69
N THR A 297 -3.42 36.24 -0.71
CA THR A 297 -2.65 36.74 -1.87
C THR A 297 -1.14 36.72 -1.63
N ALA A 298 -0.72 36.55 -0.37
CA ALA A 298 0.66 36.49 0.05
C ALA A 298 0.77 35.91 1.47
N ARG A 299 1.97 35.45 1.82
CA ARG A 299 2.29 35.06 3.19
C ARG A 299 2.10 36.24 4.15
N SER A 300 1.58 35.96 5.35
CA SER A 300 1.58 36.91 6.46
C SER A 300 2.92 36.88 7.18
N GLU A 301 3.27 37.92 7.95
CA GLU A 301 4.45 37.88 8.85
C GLU A 301 4.20 37.11 10.15
N LYS A 302 3.25 36.17 10.15
CA LYS A 302 2.80 35.40 11.31
C LYS A 302 3.11 33.93 11.14
N CYS A 303 3.50 33.30 12.25
CA CYS A 303 3.88 31.90 12.30
C CYS A 303 3.27 31.21 13.52
N LEU A 304 3.19 29.88 13.46
CA LEU A 304 2.83 29.02 14.60
C LEU A 304 4.00 28.89 15.58
N HIS A 305 3.79 29.13 16.88
CA HIS A 305 4.83 29.19 17.90
C HIS A 305 4.33 28.65 19.25
N ALA A 306 5.24 28.23 20.14
CA ALA A 306 4.93 27.89 21.53
C ALA A 306 4.92 29.12 22.46
N LYS A 307 5.62 30.18 22.09
CA LYS A 307 5.84 31.39 22.91
C LYS A 307 5.68 32.66 22.10
N ARG A 308 5.38 33.77 22.78
CA ARG A 308 5.26 35.07 22.10
C ARG A 308 6.63 35.56 21.68
N THR A 309 6.63 36.32 20.60
CA THR A 309 7.83 36.99 20.10
C THR A 309 8.18 38.13 21.06
N GLY A 310 9.42 38.16 21.56
CA GLY A 310 9.85 39.09 22.61
C GLY A 310 9.75 38.58 24.06
N ASP A 311 9.10 37.44 24.34
CA ASP A 311 9.12 36.85 25.70
C ASP A 311 10.57 36.62 26.17
N ALA A 312 10.88 37.02 27.41
CA ALA A 312 12.21 36.77 27.99
C ALA A 312 12.47 35.28 28.23
N ASP A 313 11.41 34.52 28.54
CA ASP A 313 11.45 33.07 28.70
C ASP A 313 11.10 32.39 27.37
N LYS A 314 12.05 31.60 26.85
CA LYS A 314 11.94 30.87 25.59
C LYS A 314 11.81 29.36 25.79
N THR A 315 11.52 28.91 27.01
CA THR A 315 11.40 27.49 27.35
C THR A 315 9.98 27.01 27.09
N ILE A 316 9.80 25.96 26.27
CA ILE A 316 8.51 25.27 26.19
C ILE A 316 8.27 24.48 27.48
N ARG A 317 7.04 24.51 27.98
CA ARG A 317 6.54 23.72 29.10
C ARG A 317 5.32 22.93 28.67
N GLU A 318 5.12 21.79 29.31
CA GLU A 318 3.88 21.01 29.13
C GLU A 318 2.66 21.87 29.48
N GLY A 319 1.66 21.83 28.60
CA GLY A 319 0.44 22.64 28.70
C GLY A 319 0.53 24.04 28.10
N ASP A 320 1.70 24.47 27.59
CA ASP A 320 1.80 25.72 26.83
C ASP A 320 0.87 25.68 25.59
N PRO A 321 0.15 26.76 25.27
CA PRO A 321 -0.72 26.80 24.11
C PRO A 321 0.08 26.99 22.81
N LEU A 322 -0.48 26.51 21.69
CA LEU A 322 -0.06 26.90 20.36
C LEU A 322 -0.51 28.34 20.08
N LEU A 323 0.40 29.17 19.58
CA LEU A 323 0.15 30.58 19.32
C LEU A 323 0.36 30.91 17.83
N VAL A 324 -0.37 31.90 17.34
CA VAL A 324 -0.09 32.60 16.08
C VAL A 324 0.45 33.98 16.40
N THR A 325 1.72 34.23 16.07
CA THR A 325 2.49 35.40 16.51
C THR A 325 3.44 35.87 15.40
N PRO A 326 4.00 37.11 15.42
CA PRO A 326 5.05 37.49 14.47
C PRO A 326 6.19 36.47 14.43
N CYS A 327 6.67 36.08 13.25
CA CYS A 327 7.64 34.98 13.10
C CYS A 327 8.98 35.19 13.87
N GLY A 328 9.35 36.46 14.15
CA GLY A 328 10.58 36.82 14.85
C GLY A 328 11.88 36.47 14.10
N ASP A 329 13.03 36.83 14.68
CA ASP A 329 14.35 36.73 14.01
C ASP A 329 15.16 35.49 14.43
N GLY A 330 15.73 34.78 13.46
CA GLY A 330 16.61 33.60 13.62
C GLY A 330 15.93 32.27 13.29
N GLU A 331 16.73 31.23 13.02
CA GLU A 331 16.25 29.92 12.55
C GLU A 331 16.36 28.84 13.64
N ALA A 332 15.55 27.77 13.52
CA ALA A 332 15.77 26.49 14.18
C ALA A 332 15.92 26.50 15.72
N VAL A 333 15.07 27.27 16.42
CA VAL A 333 14.97 27.23 17.89
C VAL A 333 13.66 26.57 18.31
N GLU A 334 13.74 25.77 19.38
CA GLU A 334 12.68 24.87 19.85
C GLU A 334 11.30 25.53 19.97
N TRP A 335 11.21 26.67 20.65
CA TRP A 335 9.94 27.36 20.92
C TRP A 335 9.21 27.96 19.70
N ARG A 336 9.82 27.98 18.51
CA ARG A 336 9.19 28.52 17.28
C ARG A 336 9.34 27.66 16.04
N SER A 337 9.99 26.51 16.17
CA SER A 337 10.32 25.66 15.04
C SER A 337 9.71 24.28 15.28
N PHE A 338 9.38 23.58 14.20
CA PHE A 338 8.72 22.29 14.21
C PHE A 338 9.56 21.24 13.49
N LYS A 339 9.31 19.99 13.85
CA LYS A 339 9.82 18.83 13.15
C LYS A 339 8.66 17.87 12.93
N PRO A 340 7.78 18.16 11.96
CA PRO A 340 6.67 17.27 11.68
C PRO A 340 7.18 15.91 11.25
N ASP A 341 6.47 14.85 11.65
CA ASP A 341 6.63 13.53 11.07
C ASP A 341 6.47 13.60 9.54
N ALA A 342 7.19 12.75 8.81
CA ALA A 342 6.97 12.60 7.37
C ALA A 342 5.54 12.13 7.05
N ARG A 343 4.82 11.51 7.97
CA ARG A 343 3.42 11.11 7.77
C ARG A 343 2.41 12.28 7.81
N LEU A 344 2.83 13.47 8.28
CA LEU A 344 1.96 14.67 8.31
C LEU A 344 1.35 14.94 6.94
N GLY A 345 2.12 14.74 5.88
CA GLY A 345 1.67 14.91 4.51
C GLY A 345 2.33 16.05 3.77
N ALA A 346 2.20 15.97 2.45
CA ALA A 346 2.90 16.85 1.53
C ALA A 346 2.30 18.25 1.46
N GLY A 347 1.13 18.49 2.05
CA GLY A 347 0.30 19.64 1.70
C GLY A 347 -0.15 19.54 0.23
N GLY A 348 -0.21 20.68 -0.46
CA GLY A 348 -0.43 20.74 -1.92
C GLY A 348 0.80 20.43 -2.77
N ALA A 349 1.91 19.91 -2.22
CA ALA A 349 3.06 19.57 -3.03
C ALA A 349 2.74 18.41 -3.98
N SER A 350 3.04 18.61 -5.25
CA SER A 350 2.91 17.58 -6.28
C SER A 350 3.71 17.97 -7.52
N TYR A 351 3.63 17.15 -8.56
CA TYR A 351 4.11 17.55 -9.89
C TYR A 351 3.50 18.88 -10.36
N ALA A 352 2.23 19.16 -10.03
CA ALA A 352 1.55 20.40 -10.45
C ALA A 352 2.18 21.66 -9.82
N THR A 353 2.77 21.54 -8.63
CA THR A 353 3.52 22.63 -7.98
C THR A 353 5.02 22.60 -8.32
N GLY A 354 5.44 21.72 -9.22
CA GLY A 354 6.84 21.52 -9.58
C GLY A 354 7.65 20.88 -8.46
N GLN A 355 7.04 20.05 -7.61
CA GLN A 355 7.72 19.39 -6.50
C GLN A 355 7.79 17.88 -6.74
N ILE A 356 8.83 17.22 -6.21
CA ILE A 356 8.97 15.76 -6.20
C ILE A 356 8.77 15.27 -4.77
N VAL A 357 7.65 14.63 -4.51
CA VAL A 357 7.21 14.12 -3.21
C VAL A 357 7.57 12.65 -3.07
N SER A 358 8.11 12.26 -1.91
CA SER A 358 8.40 10.87 -1.56
C SER A 358 7.12 10.12 -1.21
N ALA A 359 6.91 8.93 -1.78
CA ALA A 359 5.77 8.10 -1.40
C ALA A 359 5.98 7.41 -0.04
N GLN A 360 7.20 7.09 0.38
CA GLN A 360 7.43 6.50 1.71
C GLN A 360 7.51 7.56 2.82
N GLU A 361 8.05 8.73 2.51
CA GLU A 361 8.12 9.86 3.45
C GLU A 361 7.18 10.98 2.97
N PHE A 362 5.87 10.73 3.05
CA PHE A 362 4.80 11.50 2.38
C PHE A 362 4.89 13.03 2.45
N GLY A 363 5.34 13.57 3.58
CA GLY A 363 5.52 15.01 3.83
C GLY A 363 6.89 15.55 3.44
N ARG A 364 7.70 14.76 2.73
CA ARG A 364 9.04 15.11 2.29
C ARG A 364 9.14 15.25 0.78
N CYS A 365 9.76 16.35 0.39
CA CYS A 365 10.04 16.72 -0.99
C CYS A 365 11.54 16.76 -1.23
N PHE A 366 11.94 16.63 -2.48
CA PHE A 366 13.31 16.94 -2.90
C PHE A 366 13.64 18.41 -2.60
N ASP A 367 14.70 18.62 -1.82
CA ASP A 367 15.25 19.92 -1.48
C ASP A 367 16.71 19.98 -1.93
N VAL A 368 17.06 21.02 -2.70
CA VAL A 368 18.45 21.41 -2.89
C VAL A 368 18.92 22.09 -1.62
N TYR A 369 19.79 21.39 -0.90
CA TYR A 369 20.22 21.72 0.44
C TYR A 369 20.80 23.14 0.53
N GLU A 370 20.29 23.92 1.48
CA GLU A 370 20.69 25.32 1.75
C GLU A 370 20.62 26.22 0.50
N GLU A 371 19.90 25.83 -0.55
CA GLU A 371 19.89 26.57 -1.81
C GLU A 371 21.29 26.62 -2.47
N HIS A 372 22.11 25.60 -2.23
CA HIS A 372 23.46 25.48 -2.79
C HIS A 372 23.57 24.28 -3.75
N VAL A 373 23.85 24.57 -5.02
CA VAL A 373 24.07 23.56 -6.09
C VAL A 373 25.56 23.19 -6.28
N TYR A 374 26.46 23.74 -5.50
CA TYR A 374 27.91 23.61 -5.72
C TYR A 374 28.65 23.21 -4.46
N THR A 375 29.75 22.50 -4.66
CA THR A 375 30.71 22.18 -3.61
C THR A 375 31.51 23.43 -3.26
N ASP A 376 31.37 23.97 -2.06
CA ASP A 376 32.44 24.75 -1.41
C ASP A 376 33.31 23.70 -0.71
N SER A 377 34.56 23.53 -1.19
CA SER A 377 35.60 22.62 -0.66
C SER A 377 35.23 21.14 -0.40
N GLY A 378 34.04 20.69 -0.81
CA GLY A 378 33.57 19.32 -0.56
C GLY A 378 33.31 19.01 0.91
N LYS A 379 33.25 20.04 1.78
CA LYS A 379 33.03 19.91 3.21
C LYS A 379 32.17 21.07 3.72
N ASP A 380 31.16 20.80 4.55
CA ASP A 380 30.57 21.85 5.39
C ASP A 380 31.57 22.33 6.46
N SER A 381 31.16 23.28 7.31
CA SER A 381 31.97 23.72 8.47
C SER A 381 32.37 22.57 9.40
N ASP A 382 31.69 21.44 9.31
CA ASP A 382 31.87 20.25 10.14
C ASP A 382 32.68 19.14 9.43
N GLY A 383 33.12 19.35 8.19
CA GLY A 383 34.00 18.43 7.47
C GLY A 383 33.30 17.37 6.61
N TYR A 384 31.99 17.41 6.44
CA TYR A 384 31.20 16.39 5.71
C TYR A 384 31.00 16.74 4.23
N VAL A 385 31.16 15.73 3.36
CA VAL A 385 30.78 15.82 1.94
C VAL A 385 29.29 16.14 1.88
N ARG A 386 28.95 17.37 1.51
CA ARG A 386 27.56 17.82 1.46
C ARG A 386 26.83 16.97 0.42
N ASP A 387 25.87 16.19 0.89
CA ASP A 387 24.84 15.62 0.03
C ASP A 387 23.92 16.81 -0.36
N TYR A 388 24.07 17.32 -1.60
CA TYR A 388 23.40 18.56 -2.03
C TYR A 388 21.89 18.43 -2.23
N ASN A 389 21.35 17.22 -2.06
CA ASN A 389 19.92 16.97 -2.07
C ASN A 389 19.53 16.22 -0.81
N LEU A 390 18.42 16.62 -0.22
CA LEU A 390 17.79 15.91 0.89
C LEU A 390 16.28 15.84 0.70
N LEU A 391 15.63 15.00 1.50
CA LEU A 391 14.19 14.93 1.63
C LEU A 391 13.78 15.83 2.80
N TYR A 392 13.27 17.01 2.49
CA TYR A 392 12.85 18.02 3.48
C TYR A 392 11.35 18.16 3.54
N THR A 393 10.81 18.72 4.63
CA THR A 393 9.38 19.10 4.67
C THR A 393 9.02 19.90 3.41
N CYS A 394 7.98 19.47 2.71
CA CYS A 394 7.55 20.10 1.48
C CYS A 394 7.23 21.59 1.68
N LYS A 395 8.01 22.46 1.03
CA LYS A 395 7.73 23.90 0.99
C LYS A 395 6.42 24.18 0.26
N GLN A 396 5.64 25.15 0.71
CA GLN A 396 4.31 25.44 0.18
C GLN A 396 4.09 26.92 -0.12
N ASP A 397 3.14 27.17 -1.01
CA ASP A 397 2.57 28.48 -1.22
C ASP A 397 1.04 28.39 -1.50
N PRO A 398 0.22 28.46 -0.44
CA PRO A 398 -1.25 28.40 -0.55
C PRO A 398 -1.86 29.55 -1.36
N SER A 399 -1.13 30.65 -1.56
CA SER A 399 -1.60 31.79 -2.36
C SER A 399 -1.62 31.49 -3.87
N GLY A 400 -1.04 30.36 -4.30
CA GLY A 400 -0.91 30.00 -5.70
C GLY A 400 0.10 30.86 -6.47
N THR A 401 0.84 31.73 -5.78
CA THR A 401 1.89 32.53 -6.42
C THR A 401 3.15 31.69 -6.67
N THR A 402 4.21 32.30 -7.21
CA THR A 402 5.49 31.63 -7.41
C THR A 402 6.32 31.52 -6.11
N GLY A 403 5.70 31.57 -4.93
CA GLY A 403 6.38 31.72 -3.64
C GLY A 403 7.14 30.49 -3.15
N VAL A 404 6.96 29.30 -3.75
CA VAL A 404 7.81 28.14 -3.44
C VAL A 404 9.25 28.42 -3.93
N PHE A 405 10.23 28.24 -3.05
CA PHE A 405 11.64 28.50 -3.36
C PHE A 405 12.13 27.57 -4.46
N TRP A 406 13.07 28.06 -5.30
CA TRP A 406 13.56 27.32 -6.45
C TRP A 406 14.20 25.97 -6.08
N ASN A 407 14.73 25.85 -4.86
CA ASN A 407 15.38 24.64 -4.35
C ASN A 407 14.41 23.47 -4.11
N HIS A 408 13.09 23.72 -4.15
CA HIS A 408 12.04 22.71 -4.18
C HIS A 408 11.34 22.60 -5.54
N LYS A 409 11.67 23.48 -6.51
CA LYS A 409 11.03 23.53 -7.83
C LYS A 409 11.80 22.73 -8.85
N TRP A 410 11.44 21.47 -8.97
CA TRP A 410 11.93 20.51 -9.93
C TRP A 410 11.09 20.50 -11.19
N ILE A 411 11.78 20.45 -12.32
CA ILE A 411 11.20 20.49 -13.66
C ILE A 411 11.57 19.19 -14.36
N TYR A 412 10.54 18.47 -14.78
CA TYR A 412 10.57 17.25 -15.59
C TYR A 412 9.20 17.11 -16.27
N THR A 413 8.97 16.05 -17.04
CA THR A 413 7.70 15.79 -17.72
C THR A 413 7.10 14.47 -17.23
N GLU A 414 5.86 14.52 -16.74
CA GLU A 414 5.07 13.32 -16.46
C GLU A 414 4.58 12.67 -17.77
N PRO A 415 4.48 11.32 -17.85
CA PRO A 415 3.78 10.60 -18.90
C PRO A 415 2.35 11.14 -19.13
N PRO A 416 1.74 10.93 -20.30
CA PRO A 416 0.39 11.42 -20.56
C PRO A 416 -0.63 10.82 -19.59
N LYS A 417 -1.69 11.58 -19.31
CA LYS A 417 -2.84 11.07 -18.53
C LYS A 417 -3.65 10.08 -19.37
N ASN A 418 -4.12 9.00 -18.75
CA ASN A 418 -5.11 8.09 -19.32
C ASN A 418 -6.51 8.75 -19.34
N ILE A 419 -7.52 8.02 -19.82
CA ILE A 419 -8.92 8.51 -19.89
C ILE A 419 -9.53 8.82 -18.52
N GLU A 420 -8.93 8.31 -17.44
CA GLU A 420 -9.35 8.52 -16.05
C GLU A 420 -8.63 9.72 -15.41
N GLY A 421 -7.76 10.41 -16.16
CA GLY A 421 -7.01 11.56 -15.66
C GLY A 421 -5.77 11.21 -14.83
N VAL A 422 -5.37 9.94 -14.79
CA VAL A 422 -4.19 9.43 -14.09
C VAL A 422 -3.00 9.37 -15.03
N TYR A 423 -1.83 9.84 -14.62
CA TYR A 423 -0.61 9.73 -15.43
C TYR A 423 -0.26 8.25 -15.67
N ALA A 424 -0.08 7.84 -16.92
CA ALA A 424 0.15 6.45 -17.29
C ALA A 424 1.24 6.29 -18.36
N GLY A 425 1.97 5.17 -18.30
CA GLY A 425 3.07 4.86 -19.22
C GLY A 425 4.42 5.41 -18.75
N GLU A 426 5.34 5.65 -19.71
CA GLU A 426 6.70 6.09 -19.42
C GLU A 426 7.23 7.15 -20.40
N ILE A 427 8.15 8.00 -19.90
CA ILE A 427 8.95 8.93 -20.70
C ILE A 427 10.42 8.71 -20.38
N SER A 428 11.17 8.22 -21.37
CA SER A 428 12.59 7.91 -21.27
C SER A 428 13.48 9.08 -21.69
N ASN A 429 14.73 9.07 -21.22
CA ASN A 429 15.79 10.02 -21.61
C ASN A 429 15.50 11.50 -21.34
N GLN A 430 14.72 11.81 -20.30
CA GLN A 430 14.47 13.19 -19.90
C GLN A 430 15.45 13.67 -18.82
N ASN A 431 15.57 14.98 -18.66
CA ASN A 431 16.31 15.60 -17.57
C ASN A 431 15.35 15.96 -16.44
N ILE A 432 15.78 15.74 -15.20
CA ILE A 432 15.16 16.32 -14.00
C ILE A 432 16.07 17.47 -13.56
N TYR A 433 15.54 18.67 -13.35
CA TYR A 433 16.38 19.84 -13.07
C TYR A 433 15.70 20.93 -12.24
N VAL A 434 16.49 21.84 -11.71
CA VAL A 434 16.03 23.08 -11.05
C VAL A 434 16.53 24.31 -11.81
N ASN A 435 15.81 25.42 -11.70
CA ASN A 435 16.27 26.72 -12.19
C ASN A 435 16.81 27.54 -11.00
N SER A 436 18.11 27.40 -10.72
CA SER A 436 18.77 28.20 -9.69
C SER A 436 18.95 29.66 -10.16
N PRO A 437 19.23 30.60 -9.24
CA PRO A 437 19.62 31.98 -9.62
C PRO A 437 20.83 32.04 -10.56
N ARG A 438 21.63 30.97 -10.63
CA ARG A 438 22.81 30.86 -11.52
C ARG A 438 22.52 30.10 -12.81
N GLY A 439 21.26 29.73 -13.05
CA GLY A 439 20.80 29.02 -14.24
C GLY A 439 20.34 27.58 -13.97
N LYS A 440 20.06 26.87 -15.07
CA LYS A 440 19.57 25.49 -15.08
C LYS A 440 20.63 24.51 -14.59
N VAL A 441 20.28 23.69 -13.61
CA VAL A 441 21.12 22.62 -13.05
C VAL A 441 20.37 21.29 -13.04
N CYS A 442 20.90 20.30 -13.76
CA CYS A 442 20.30 18.96 -13.85
C CYS A 442 20.73 18.04 -12.70
N LEU A 443 19.79 17.21 -12.24
CA LEU A 443 19.98 16.16 -11.26
C LEU A 443 20.81 15.02 -11.89
N LEU A 444 21.90 14.62 -11.22
CA LEU A 444 22.79 13.59 -11.72
C LEU A 444 22.69 12.31 -10.90
N SER A 445 22.53 11.18 -11.60
CA SER A 445 22.77 9.86 -11.02
C SER A 445 24.26 9.66 -10.74
N PRO A 446 24.64 9.02 -9.61
CA PRO A 446 26.04 8.77 -9.28
C PRO A 446 26.70 7.82 -10.29
N ALA A 447 27.96 8.13 -10.65
CA ALA A 447 28.74 7.35 -11.60
C ALA A 447 29.19 5.97 -11.08
N GLY A 448 29.16 5.74 -9.76
CA GLY A 448 29.47 4.45 -9.15
C GLY A 448 28.40 3.38 -9.43
N THR A 449 28.78 2.11 -9.39
CA THR A 449 27.88 0.96 -9.65
C THR A 449 27.21 0.40 -8.39
N GLY A 450 27.59 0.88 -7.21
CA GLY A 450 26.99 0.47 -5.93
C GLY A 450 25.53 0.89 -5.77
N ASN A 451 24.83 0.20 -4.86
CA ASN A 451 23.51 0.58 -4.36
C ASN A 451 23.63 1.59 -3.22
N GLY A 452 22.61 2.44 -3.04
CA GLY A 452 22.55 3.42 -1.95
C GLY A 452 23.47 4.63 -2.14
N LEU A 453 23.94 4.85 -3.37
CA LEU A 453 24.75 6.03 -3.70
C LEU A 453 23.83 7.25 -3.83
N THR A 454 24.17 8.35 -3.15
CA THR A 454 23.38 9.59 -3.15
C THR A 454 23.27 10.19 -4.55
N VAL A 455 22.07 10.63 -4.90
CA VAL A 455 21.79 11.41 -6.11
C VAL A 455 22.06 12.88 -5.82
N GLY A 456 22.80 13.54 -6.70
CA GLY A 456 23.39 14.84 -6.38
C GLY A 456 23.57 15.74 -7.58
N PHE A 457 24.18 16.88 -7.29
CA PHE A 457 24.84 17.70 -8.30
C PHE A 457 26.34 17.42 -8.20
N GLU A 458 26.98 17.11 -9.32
CA GLU A 458 28.44 17.08 -9.39
C GLU A 458 28.88 18.33 -10.15
N ILE A 459 29.10 19.40 -9.40
CA ILE A 459 29.67 20.63 -9.94
C ILE A 459 31.06 20.80 -9.32
N PRO A 460 32.14 20.57 -10.10
CA PRO A 460 33.51 20.81 -9.65
C PRO A 460 33.71 22.26 -9.22
N TYR A 461 34.41 22.47 -8.09
CA TYR A 461 34.70 23.80 -7.54
C TYR A 461 35.34 24.74 -8.59
N ALA A 462 36.26 24.22 -9.41
CA ALA A 462 36.97 24.97 -10.44
C ALA A 462 36.04 25.60 -11.50
N GLU A 463 34.85 25.04 -11.69
CA GLU A 463 33.88 25.53 -12.65
C GLU A 463 32.89 26.52 -12.04
N ARG A 464 33.04 26.94 -10.77
CA ARG A 464 32.10 27.87 -10.12
C ARG A 464 31.91 29.17 -10.91
N ASN A 465 32.97 29.66 -11.54
CA ASN A 465 32.99 30.98 -12.19
C ASN A 465 32.63 30.94 -13.69
N SER A 466 32.54 29.76 -14.31
CA SER A 466 32.09 29.63 -15.71
C SER A 466 30.55 29.56 -15.79
N TYR A 467 29.92 30.73 -15.91
CA TYR A 467 28.49 30.91 -16.09
C TYR A 467 28.02 30.45 -17.49
N SER A 468 28.04 29.15 -17.77
CA SER A 468 27.35 28.60 -18.95
C SER A 468 26.01 28.00 -18.56
N SER A 469 24.93 28.51 -19.17
CA SER A 469 23.55 28.01 -19.02
C SER A 469 23.43 26.53 -19.36
N GLY A 470 22.88 25.70 -18.46
CA GLY A 470 22.56 24.29 -18.71
C GLY A 470 23.64 23.29 -18.31
N ARG A 471 24.25 23.47 -17.13
CA ARG A 471 25.36 22.61 -16.69
C ARG A 471 24.93 21.15 -16.53
N ASN A 472 25.72 20.25 -17.10
CA ASN A 472 25.63 18.78 -17.00
C ASN A 472 24.33 18.13 -17.53
N CYS A 473 23.46 18.88 -18.19
CA CYS A 473 22.20 18.36 -18.72
C CYS A 473 22.34 17.48 -19.98
N ASN A 474 23.53 17.45 -20.57
CA ASN A 474 23.90 16.58 -21.68
C ASN A 474 24.64 15.31 -21.23
N ASP A 475 25.02 15.22 -19.96
CA ASP A 475 25.62 14.02 -19.38
C ASP A 475 24.59 12.88 -19.40
N ALA A 476 25.02 11.66 -19.73
CA ALA A 476 24.16 10.48 -19.66
C ALA A 476 23.59 10.28 -18.24
N ARG A 477 24.34 10.67 -17.20
CA ARG A 477 23.92 10.62 -15.79
C ARG A 477 22.76 11.55 -15.46
N ALA A 478 22.52 12.57 -16.29
CA ALA A 478 21.37 13.47 -16.16
C ALA A 478 20.09 12.89 -16.77
N LYS A 479 20.16 11.72 -17.44
CA LYS A 479 19.03 11.09 -18.12
C LYS A 479 18.30 10.16 -17.18
N TRP A 480 17.01 10.39 -17.07
CA TRP A 480 16.08 9.65 -16.25
C TRP A 480 14.91 9.17 -17.11
N THR A 481 14.36 8.02 -16.76
CA THR A 481 13.09 7.51 -17.25
C THR A 481 12.06 7.68 -16.16
N ARG A 482 11.00 8.44 -16.44
CA ARG A 482 9.86 8.58 -15.54
C ARG A 482 8.81 7.54 -15.93
N ARG A 483 8.44 6.67 -14.99
CA ARG A 483 7.29 5.76 -15.10
C ARG A 483 6.18 6.25 -14.19
N ALA A 484 4.98 6.41 -14.72
CA ALA A 484 3.78 6.73 -13.96
C ALA A 484 3.02 5.42 -13.68
N ASP A 485 1.70 5.36 -13.85
CA ASP A 485 0.98 4.09 -13.79
C ASP A 485 1.36 3.17 -14.97
N THR A 486 2.05 2.06 -14.68
CA THR A 486 2.43 1.04 -15.68
C THR A 486 1.51 -0.19 -15.66
N GLY A 487 0.51 -0.21 -14.80
CA GLY A 487 -0.27 -1.42 -14.51
C GLY A 487 0.44 -2.40 -13.56
N ASP A 488 1.70 -2.18 -13.19
CA ASP A 488 2.46 -3.00 -12.24
C ASP A 488 3.02 -2.12 -11.11
N SER A 489 2.60 -2.39 -9.87
CA SER A 489 3.00 -1.62 -8.69
C SER A 489 4.51 -1.63 -8.43
N SER A 490 5.23 -2.63 -8.96
CA SER A 490 6.68 -2.75 -8.82
C SER A 490 7.48 -1.82 -9.73
N THR A 491 6.85 -1.33 -10.80
CA THR A 491 7.49 -0.44 -11.79
C THR A 491 6.84 0.94 -11.87
N SER A 492 5.62 1.07 -11.34
CA SER A 492 4.85 2.31 -11.37
C SER A 492 5.43 3.38 -10.46
N TRP A 493 5.25 4.64 -10.88
CA TRP A 493 5.60 5.84 -10.12
C TRP A 493 7.09 5.97 -9.77
N THR A 494 7.99 5.42 -10.59
CA THR A 494 9.44 5.43 -10.38
C THR A 494 10.18 6.46 -11.25
N PHE A 495 11.37 6.86 -10.81
CA PHE A 495 12.40 7.45 -11.68
C PHE A 495 13.54 6.46 -11.82
N VAL A 496 13.88 6.08 -13.05
CA VAL A 496 14.94 5.11 -13.37
C VAL A 496 16.11 5.83 -14.02
N ASP A 497 17.32 5.64 -13.52
CA ASP A 497 18.51 6.27 -14.06
C ASP A 497 18.99 5.62 -15.37
N TYR A 498 20.00 6.22 -16.00
CA TYR A 498 20.64 5.73 -17.22
C TYR A 498 21.25 4.31 -17.14
N ARG A 499 21.33 3.71 -15.95
CA ARG A 499 21.82 2.35 -15.70
C ARG A 499 20.72 1.37 -15.32
N GLY A 500 19.46 1.78 -15.35
CA GLY A 500 18.33 0.93 -14.96
C GLY A 500 18.13 0.80 -13.45
N ARG A 501 18.73 1.67 -12.64
CA ARG A 501 18.52 1.72 -11.18
C ARG A 501 17.38 2.68 -10.85
N CYS A 502 16.59 2.35 -9.84
CA CYS A 502 15.51 3.21 -9.38
C CYS A 502 16.03 4.22 -8.37
N MET A 503 15.56 5.46 -8.50
CA MET A 503 15.70 6.49 -7.48
C MET A 503 14.97 6.03 -6.22
N SER A 504 15.65 6.04 -5.08
CA SER A 504 15.21 5.48 -3.81
C SER A 504 15.54 6.43 -2.66
N ILE A 505 14.95 6.22 -1.48
CA ILE A 505 15.40 6.87 -0.25
C ILE A 505 16.70 6.24 0.23
N GLY A 506 17.74 7.05 0.36
CA GLY A 506 19.07 6.64 0.81
C GLY A 506 19.29 6.78 2.31
N ARG A 507 20.56 6.91 2.69
CA ARG A 507 20.96 7.10 4.09
C ARG A 507 20.38 8.41 4.65
N LYS A 508 20.26 8.46 5.97
CA LYS A 508 19.99 9.72 6.67
C LYS A 508 21.30 10.48 6.89
N VAL A 509 21.31 11.75 6.54
CA VAL A 509 22.42 12.68 6.71
C VAL A 509 22.24 13.41 8.03
N PRO A 510 23.15 13.25 9.00
CA PRO A 510 23.08 13.95 10.27
C PRO A 510 23.34 15.45 10.08
N LYS A 511 22.47 16.32 10.61
CA LYS A 511 22.62 17.78 10.71
C LYS A 511 21.94 18.28 11.97
N ASN A 512 22.64 19.07 12.78
CA ASN A 512 22.07 19.78 13.95
C ASN A 512 21.27 18.86 14.90
N ASN A 513 21.75 17.65 15.19
CA ASN A 513 21.06 16.60 15.96
C ASN A 513 19.86 15.91 15.26
N TYR A 514 19.70 16.12 13.95
CA TYR A 514 18.67 15.47 13.12
C TYR A 514 19.29 14.64 12.03
N ALA A 515 18.53 13.69 11.49
CA ALA A 515 18.96 12.89 10.37
C ALA A 515 17.89 12.99 9.27
N TRP A 516 18.20 13.72 8.19
CA TRP A 516 17.31 13.86 7.03
C TRP A 516 17.68 12.83 5.98
N SER A 517 16.69 12.17 5.40
CA SER A 517 16.94 11.20 4.33
C SER A 517 17.50 11.91 3.08
N ALA A 518 18.43 11.30 2.37
CA ALA A 518 18.93 11.80 1.09
C ALA A 518 18.43 10.93 -0.06
N PRO A 519 18.08 11.48 -1.23
CA PRO A 519 17.75 10.66 -2.38
C PRO A 519 18.98 9.89 -2.86
N ALA A 520 18.79 8.63 -3.23
CA ALA A 520 19.83 7.72 -3.69
C ALA A 520 19.34 6.90 -4.90
N VAL A 521 20.21 6.06 -5.45
CA VAL A 521 19.82 5.03 -6.44
C VAL A 521 20.06 3.64 -5.89
N ALA A 522 19.15 2.71 -6.20
CA ALA A 522 19.22 1.32 -5.81
C ALA A 522 18.66 0.42 -6.93
N ALA A 523 18.87 -0.90 -6.81
CA ALA A 523 18.18 -1.86 -7.66
C ALA A 523 16.66 -1.67 -7.55
N CYS A 524 15.94 -1.68 -8.67
CA CYS A 524 14.49 -1.52 -8.68
C CYS A 524 13.82 -2.69 -7.97
N ASP A 525 13.06 -2.41 -6.92
CA ASP A 525 12.38 -3.41 -6.08
C ASP A 525 10.88 -3.13 -5.89
N GLY A 526 10.39 -2.00 -6.40
CA GLY A 526 8.98 -1.63 -6.33
C GLY A 526 8.50 -1.12 -4.97
N SER A 527 9.42 -0.96 -4.01
CA SER A 527 9.10 -0.45 -2.68
C SER A 527 8.63 1.00 -2.72
N ASN A 528 7.90 1.44 -1.69
CA ASN A 528 7.48 2.84 -1.57
C ASN A 528 8.68 3.80 -1.44
N SER A 529 9.87 3.30 -1.07
CA SER A 529 11.11 4.08 -1.08
C SER A 529 11.47 4.57 -2.49
N GLN A 530 10.98 3.89 -3.52
CA GLN A 530 11.32 4.14 -4.93
C GLN A 530 10.23 4.90 -5.70
N LYS A 531 9.13 5.21 -5.02
CA LYS A 531 7.96 5.84 -5.63
C LYS A 531 7.94 7.34 -5.32
N TRP A 532 7.68 8.11 -6.36
CA TRP A 532 7.75 9.57 -6.35
C TRP A 532 6.54 10.17 -7.05
N ASN A 533 5.90 11.16 -6.41
CA ASN A 533 4.63 11.74 -6.85
C ASN A 533 3.58 10.66 -7.19
N ALA A 534 3.61 9.54 -6.46
CA ALA A 534 2.61 8.50 -6.59
C ALA A 534 1.28 9.05 -6.04
N PRO A 535 0.14 8.85 -6.73
CA PRO A 535 -1.15 9.18 -6.17
C PRO A 535 -1.40 8.35 -4.91
N ARG A 536 -2.37 8.79 -4.13
CA ARG A 536 -3.04 7.93 -3.15
C ARG A 536 -3.86 6.88 -3.93
N GLU A 537 -3.21 5.87 -4.52
CA GLU A 537 -3.90 4.84 -5.29
C GLU A 537 -4.46 3.74 -4.39
N MET A 538 -5.76 3.50 -4.55
CA MET A 538 -6.45 2.23 -4.26
C MET A 538 -6.54 1.47 -5.59
N ARG A 539 -6.08 0.22 -5.66
CA ARG A 539 -6.20 -0.60 -6.87
C ARG A 539 -7.00 -1.87 -6.59
N GLY A 540 -8.19 -1.96 -7.17
CA GLY A 540 -9.16 -3.03 -6.91
C GLY A 540 -8.59 -4.45 -6.76
N ALA A 541 -9.03 -5.12 -5.69
CA ALA A 541 -8.66 -6.50 -5.38
C ALA A 541 -9.15 -7.47 -6.47
N GLY A 542 -8.37 -8.53 -6.72
CA GLY A 542 -8.64 -9.49 -7.80
C GLY A 542 -8.30 -10.93 -7.42
N VAL A 543 -9.00 -11.88 -8.04
CA VAL A 543 -8.71 -13.33 -7.95
C VAL A 543 -8.16 -13.77 -9.29
N ASP A 544 -6.96 -14.34 -9.30
CA ASP A 544 -6.32 -14.86 -10.50
C ASP A 544 -6.30 -16.40 -10.48
N ALA A 545 -6.84 -16.99 -11.56
CA ALA A 545 -6.80 -18.39 -11.97
C ALA A 545 -7.10 -19.49 -10.90
N TYR A 546 -7.99 -20.42 -11.26
CA TYR A 546 -8.21 -21.67 -10.51
C TYR A 546 -7.37 -22.79 -11.13
N ARG A 547 -6.61 -23.54 -10.33
CA ARG A 547 -5.87 -24.72 -10.80
C ARG A 547 -5.92 -25.88 -9.80
N GLU A 548 -6.01 -27.11 -10.30
CA GLU A 548 -5.67 -28.29 -9.50
C GLU A 548 -4.14 -28.45 -9.49
N PRO A 549 -3.46 -28.45 -8.33
CA PRO A 549 -2.05 -28.78 -8.27
C PRO A 549 -1.86 -30.24 -8.69
N ALA A 550 -0.77 -30.54 -9.39
CA ALA A 550 -0.39 -31.91 -9.70
C ALA A 550 -0.26 -32.68 -8.37
N THR A 551 -1.21 -33.58 -8.09
CA THR A 551 -1.14 -34.49 -6.94
C THR A 551 0.14 -35.30 -7.08
N SER A 552 1.04 -35.23 -6.10
CA SER A 552 2.04 -36.28 -5.95
C SER A 552 1.25 -37.56 -5.72
N LEU A 553 1.25 -38.45 -6.70
CA LEU A 553 0.80 -39.81 -6.51
C LEU A 553 1.72 -40.36 -5.43
N VAL A 554 1.27 -40.36 -4.18
CA VAL A 554 1.89 -41.15 -3.13
C VAL A 554 1.69 -42.59 -3.60
N THR A 555 2.71 -43.13 -4.24
CA THR A 555 2.84 -44.56 -4.47
C THR A 555 2.94 -45.18 -3.10
N SER A 556 1.81 -45.53 -2.49
CA SER A 556 1.79 -46.46 -1.39
C SER A 556 2.28 -47.79 -1.97
N GLY A 557 3.57 -48.07 -1.77
CA GLY A 557 4.12 -49.39 -1.98
C GLY A 557 3.38 -50.34 -1.04
N GLY A 558 2.47 -51.12 -1.63
CA GLY A 558 1.95 -52.35 -1.05
C GLY A 558 2.88 -53.50 -1.39
#